data_AF-A0A376RFF3-F1
#
_entry.id   AF-A0A376RFF3-F1
#
_cell.length_a   1.000
_cell.length_b   1.000
_cell.length_c   1.000
_cell.angle_alpha   90.00
_cell.angle_beta   90.00
_cell.angle_gamma   90.00
#
_symmetry.space_group_name_H-M   'P 1'
#
loop_
_entity.id
_entity.type
_entity.pdbx_description
1 polymer ?
#
loop_
_entity_poly.entity_id
_entity_poly.type
_entity_poly.pdbx_seq_one_letter_code
_entity_poly.pdbx_strand_id
1 'polypeptide(L)'
;MSWISPELIEILLTILKAGGDPAGGCTCGAFMSFGERRLLGLFQNRYGPNRVGWGGSLQLVADMIKMFFKEDWIPNSRIASSLPWHR
;
A
#
# COMPACT_ATOMS: atom_id res chain seq x y z
N MET A 1 -18.81 4.73 -42.69
CA MET A 1 -17.61 4.11 -42.09
C MET A 1 -17.44 4.71 -40.69
N SER A 2 -18.04 4.10 -39.67
CA SER A 2 -17.73 4.43 -38.28
C SER A 2 -16.39 3.78 -37.96
N TRP A 3 -15.31 4.56 -37.95
CA TRP A 3 -13.92 4.12 -37.77
C TRP A 3 -13.62 3.57 -36.36
N ILE A 4 -14.64 3.45 -35.52
CA ILE A 4 -14.58 2.92 -34.17
C ILE A 4 -15.63 1.81 -34.11
N SER A 5 -15.17 0.56 -34.09
CA SER A 5 -16.05 -0.57 -33.86
C SER A 5 -16.47 -0.58 -32.38
N PRO A 6 -17.72 -0.96 -32.06
CA PRO A 6 -18.17 -1.10 -30.68
C PRO A 6 -17.29 -2.09 -29.89
N GLU A 7 -16.76 -3.12 -30.55
CA GLU A 7 -15.81 -4.09 -30.00
C GLU A 7 -14.52 -3.44 -29.44
N LEU A 8 -13.97 -2.44 -30.14
CA LEU A 8 -12.75 -1.77 -29.71
C LEU A 8 -13.00 -0.93 -28.45
N ILE A 9 -14.18 -0.31 -28.34
CA ILE A 9 -14.58 0.46 -27.17
C ILE A 9 -14.74 -0.46 -25.95
N GLU A 10 -15.37 -1.62 -26.13
CA GLU A 10 -15.53 -2.65 -25.09
C GLU A 10 -14.15 -3.14 -24.57
N ILE A 11 -13.22 -3.44 -25.48
CA ILE A 11 -11.86 -3.87 -25.12
C ILE A 11 -11.10 -2.75 -24.38
N LEU A 12 -11.21 -1.51 -24.81
CA LEU A 12 -10.57 -0.38 -24.13
C LEU A 12 -11.16 -0.15 -22.73
N LEU A 13 -12.49 -0.26 -22.58
CA LEU A 13 -13.16 -0.11 -21.29
C LEU A 13 -12.84 -1.24 -20.32
N THR A 14 -12.70 -2.48 -20.82
CA THR A 14 -12.33 -3.64 -19.99
C THR A 14 -10.89 -3.55 -19.49
N ILE A 15 -9.94 -3.13 -20.32
CA ILE A 15 -8.55 -2.87 -19.89
C ILE A 15 -8.51 -1.75 -18.83
N LEU A 16 -9.27 -0.68 -19.03
CA LEU A 16 -9.31 0.45 -18.09
C LEU A 16 -9.93 0.07 -16.74
N LYS A 17 -11.01 -0.73 -16.74
CA LYS A 17 -11.62 -1.28 -15.52
C LYS A 17 -10.71 -2.29 -14.82
N ALA A 18 -10.03 -3.17 -15.56
CA ALA A 18 -9.12 -4.15 -15.00
C ALA A 18 -7.95 -3.51 -14.23
N GLY A 19 -7.48 -2.33 -14.66
CA GLY A 19 -6.50 -1.54 -13.90
C GLY A 19 -7.10 -0.73 -12.75
N GLY A 20 -8.32 -0.22 -12.90
CA GLY A 20 -8.97 0.64 -11.92
C GLY A 20 -9.48 -0.10 -10.67
N ASP A 21 -10.03 -1.30 -10.83
CA ASP A 21 -10.58 -2.10 -9.73
C ASP A 21 -9.56 -2.44 -8.62
N PRO A 22 -8.34 -2.96 -8.94
CA PRO A 22 -7.33 -3.23 -7.92
C PRO A 22 -6.80 -1.96 -7.24
N ALA A 23 -6.74 -0.83 -7.96
CA ALA A 23 -6.35 0.45 -7.37
C ALA A 23 -7.35 0.92 -6.31
N GLY A 24 -8.65 0.62 -6.48
CA GLY A 24 -9.69 0.88 -5.49
C GLY A 24 -9.40 0.16 -4.17
N GLY A 25 -9.15 -1.15 -4.23
CA GLY A 25 -8.85 -1.97 -3.04
C GLY A 25 -7.59 -1.49 -2.28
N CYS A 26 -6.49 -1.25 -3.00
CA CYS A 26 -5.25 -0.76 -2.40
C CYS A 26 -5.43 0.63 -1.76
N THR A 27 -6.17 1.52 -2.40
CA THR A 27 -6.44 2.87 -1.88
C THR A 27 -7.28 2.82 -0.60
N CYS A 28 -8.31 1.97 -0.56
CA CYS A 28 -9.11 1.75 0.64
C CYS A 28 -8.26 1.23 1.82
N GLY A 29 -7.42 0.21 1.59
CA GLY A 29 -6.53 -0.33 2.62
C GLY A 29 -5.52 0.71 3.12
N ALA A 30 -5.01 1.54 2.20
CA ALA A 30 -4.08 2.60 2.52
C ALA A 30 -4.71 3.72 3.39
N PHE A 31 -5.95 4.12 3.09
CA PHE A 31 -6.70 5.06 3.93
C PHE A 31 -7.10 4.47 5.28
N MET A 32 -7.40 3.17 5.35
CA MET A 32 -7.70 2.49 6.61
C MET A 32 -6.50 2.53 7.57
N SER A 33 -5.28 2.27 7.07
CA SER A 33 -4.06 2.37 7.88
C SER A 33 -3.77 3.78 8.39
N PHE A 34 -4.10 4.80 7.59
CA PHE A 34 -4.03 6.20 8.03
C PHE A 34 -5.03 6.49 9.17
N GLY A 35 -6.26 5.98 9.04
CA GLY A 35 -7.31 6.09 10.05
C GLY A 35 -6.95 5.44 11.38
N GLU A 36 -6.42 4.21 11.34
CA GLU A 36 -5.98 3.47 12.53
C GLU A 36 -4.95 4.25 13.35
N ARG A 37 -3.94 4.85 12.68
CA ARG A 37 -2.90 5.66 13.34
C ARG A 37 -3.47 6.90 14.02
N ARG A 38 -4.51 7.51 13.43
CA ARG A 38 -5.17 8.69 14.00
C ARG A 38 -6.06 8.31 15.18
N LEU A 39 -6.77 7.19 15.07
CA LEU A 39 -7.62 6.65 16.13
C LEU A 39 -6.81 6.21 17.36
N LEU A 40 -5.69 5.51 17.16
CA LEU A 40 -4.78 5.12 18.24
C LEU A 40 -4.16 6.35 18.95
N GLY A 41 -3.86 7.42 18.22
CA GLY A 41 -3.42 8.68 18.81
C GLY A 41 -4.49 9.30 19.72
N LEU A 42 -5.74 9.34 19.26
CA LEU A 42 -6.87 9.85 20.05
C LEU A 42 -7.09 9.05 21.35
N PHE A 43 -7.04 7.72 21.29
CA PHE A 43 -7.17 6.88 22.49
C PHE A 43 -5.99 7.03 23.47
N GLN A 44 -4.80 7.35 22.99
CA GLN A 44 -3.62 7.57 23.81
C GLN A 44 -3.44 9.03 24.27
N ASN A 45 -4.43 9.89 24.03
CA ASN A 45 -4.37 11.33 24.28
C ASN A 45 -3.12 11.99 23.67
N ARG A 46 -2.72 11.53 22.47
CA ARG A 46 -1.59 12.07 21.70
C ARG A 46 -2.07 12.48 20.32
N TYR A 47 -1.65 13.65 19.85
CA TYR A 47 -1.94 14.05 18.47
C TYR A 47 -1.34 13.02 17.50
N GLY A 48 -2.21 12.50 16.63
CA GLY A 48 -1.85 11.61 15.54
C GLY A 48 -0.89 12.25 14.53
N PRO A 49 -0.57 11.57 13.41
CA PRO A 49 0.47 12.01 12.48
C PRO A 49 0.26 13.46 12.01
N ASN A 50 1.17 14.37 12.38
CA ASN A 50 1.09 15.82 12.10
C ASN A 50 2.35 16.40 11.42
N ARG A 51 3.30 15.54 10.99
CA ARG A 51 4.61 16.00 10.48
C ARG A 51 4.80 15.94 8.98
N VAL A 52 4.00 15.16 8.25
CA VAL A 52 4.16 14.96 6.80
C VAL A 52 2.84 15.24 6.09
N GLY A 53 2.77 16.40 5.44
CA GLY A 53 1.58 16.91 4.73
C GLY A 53 0.59 17.67 5.60
N TRP A 54 -0.43 18.25 4.96
CA TRP A 54 -1.52 18.97 5.63
C TRP A 54 -2.36 17.96 6.44
N GLY A 55 -2.19 17.94 7.77
CA GLY A 55 -2.88 17.02 8.66
C GLY A 55 -2.43 15.55 8.57
N GLY A 56 -1.20 15.29 8.08
CA GLY A 56 -0.58 13.96 8.08
C GLY A 56 -0.86 13.09 6.86
N SER A 57 -1.57 13.57 5.85
CA SER A 57 -1.99 12.78 4.67
C SER A 57 -0.83 12.19 3.86
N LEU A 58 0.35 12.85 3.84
CA LEU A 58 1.54 12.35 3.15
C LEU A 58 2.28 11.26 3.93
N GLN A 59 1.85 10.94 5.16
CA GLN A 59 2.45 9.87 5.97
C GLN A 59 2.37 8.51 5.28
N LEU A 60 1.29 8.25 4.53
CA LEU A 60 1.11 7.03 3.76
C LEU A 60 2.20 6.91 2.67
N VAL A 61 2.42 7.98 1.91
CA VAL A 61 3.42 8.01 0.83
C VAL A 61 4.83 7.87 1.39
N ALA A 62 5.14 8.54 2.50
CA ALA A 62 6.44 8.39 3.18
C ALA A 62 6.67 6.94 3.67
N ASP A 63 5.61 6.26 4.12
CA ASP A 63 5.68 4.86 4.53
C ASP A 63 5.84 3.87 3.36
N MET A 64 5.39 4.22 2.16
CA MET A 64 5.69 3.43 0.96
C MET A 64 7.13 3.66 0.51
N ILE A 65 7.54 4.92 0.41
CA ILE A 65 8.89 5.31 -0.02
C ILE A 65 9.96 4.67 0.88
N LYS A 66 9.77 4.70 2.21
CA LYS A 66 10.74 4.08 3.14
C LYS A 66 10.91 2.58 2.92
N MET A 67 9.88 1.87 2.44
CA MET A 67 9.99 0.43 2.19
C MET A 67 10.79 0.15 0.92
N PHE A 68 10.66 0.98 -0.11
CA PHE A 68 11.46 0.84 -1.34
C PHE A 68 12.95 1.09 -1.12
N PHE A 69 13.31 1.91 -0.14
CA PHE A 69 14.71 2.18 0.21
C PHE A 69 15.25 1.24 1.30
N LYS A 70 14.44 0.31 1.80
CA LYS A 70 14.89 -0.63 2.82
C LYS A 70 15.56 -1.82 2.13
N GLU A 71 16.79 -2.12 2.54
CA GLU A 71 17.48 -3.34 2.09
C GLU A 71 16.73 -4.58 2.56
N ASP A 72 16.48 -5.50 1.61
CA ASP A 72 15.92 -6.82 1.91
C ASP A 72 16.98 -7.66 2.62
N TRP A 73 16.93 -7.65 3.95
CA TRP A 73 17.72 -8.57 4.76
C TRP A 73 17.13 -9.98 4.63
N ILE A 74 17.75 -10.83 3.82
CA ILE A 74 17.39 -12.23 3.68
C ILE A 74 18.21 -13.04 4.69
N PRO A 75 17.61 -13.60 5.76
CA PRO A 75 18.32 -14.50 6.64
C PRO A 75 18.74 -15.74 5.85
N ASN A 76 20.01 -16.13 5.95
CA ASN A 76 20.50 -17.34 5.33
C ASN A 76 19.85 -18.54 6.05
N SER A 77 18.75 -19.05 5.49
CA SER A 77 17.94 -20.13 6.06
C SER A 77 18.76 -21.40 6.33
N ARG A 78 19.88 -21.58 5.62
CA ARG A 78 20.84 -22.68 5.80
C ARG A 78 21.53 -22.64 7.17
N ILE A 79 21.67 -21.47 7.80
CA ILE A 79 22.30 -21.34 9.13
C ILE A 79 21.24 -21.46 10.24
N ALA A 80 20.01 -20.99 10.00
CA ALA A 80 18.94 -21.04 10.99
C ALA A 80 18.52 -22.48 11.36
N SER A 81 18.48 -23.40 10.39
CA SER A 81 18.17 -24.81 10.64
C SER A 81 19.33 -25.63 11.22
N SER A 82 20.54 -25.07 11.29
CA SER A 82 21.69 -25.69 11.95
C SER A 82 21.90 -25.20 13.40
N LEU A 83 21.05 -24.28 13.89
CA LEU A 83 21.13 -23.81 15.27
C LEU A 83 20.60 -24.88 16.26
N PRO A 84 21.32 -25.17 17.35
CA PRO A 84 20.95 -26.22 18.32
C PRO A 84 19.59 -26.04 18.98
N TRP A 85 19.04 -24.82 18.96
CA TRP A 85 17.80 -24.42 19.63
C TRP A 85 16.54 -24.66 18.77
N HIS A 86 16.69 -25.18 17.54
CA HIS A 86 15.61 -25.57 16.62
C HIS A 86 15.37 -27.10 16.60
N ARG A 87 15.73 -27.80 17.68
CA ARG A 87 15.37 -29.20 17.94
C ARG A 87 14.41 -29.28 19.13
#